data_AF-A0A915XMG1-F1
#
_entry.id   AF-A0A915XMG1-F1
#
_cell.length_a   1.000
_cell.length_b   1.000
_cell.length_c   1.000
_cell.angle_alpha   90.00
_cell.angle_beta   90.00
_cell.angle_gamma   90.00
#
_symmetry.space_group_name_H-M   'P 1'
#
loop_
_entity.id
_entity.type
_entity.pdbx_description
1 polymer ?
#
loop_
_entity_poly.entity_id
_entity_poly.type
_entity_poly.pdbx_seq_one_letter_code
_entity_poly.pdbx_strand_id
1 'polypeptide(L)'
;MAATTMLRLGATALAVAIPATLVLAALPFLQLGDGTNLPQLALFVGRLHPTVLHLPVALLILALLLEATRLPWLARLAPDFPPSVLASVLWLASLTGLGAAVAGWCLSHEGGYDADLLGRHLWAGVATATGAFVCLVLHTLAIARPDRTALRHLLTLVVLVTGGVMVVAAHAGGSLTHGEDYLTEHAPTPIRRLAGLPIPRDRSLERRTAIADREVFDGVALRVLERHCTACHNPGKRKGDLAMDTHAGVMAGGVSGPVVIAGVAAESELLRRLHLPLDDKKHMPPKGRPSLTDDEMAVLTWWVAAGAPAAGTLRTAKAPAEVRAAFSRILPESERQEIEAHQRRQAAEYEATLASLRASVPGSLRAIVPGERELEYTAAVAGKAFGDAELAKLSAVGRDLVWLDLSRTAVTDAGLKALTTMPNLEHLDLRETAIGDAGVAALAPLANLRTLGLYGTAVSDEGVPSIQRLAGVTRVYVGGTRVTERGIAALRTARKDLRIAP
;
A
#
# COMPACT_ATOMS: atom_id res chain seq x y z
N MET A 1 12.60 -68.20 -22.57
CA MET A 1 13.15 -67.47 -21.40
C MET A 1 12.52 -66.09 -21.20
N ALA A 2 12.41 -65.22 -22.22
CA ALA A 2 11.85 -63.88 -22.05
C ALA A 2 10.39 -63.82 -21.54
N ALA A 3 9.49 -64.68 -22.06
CA ALA A 3 8.09 -64.73 -21.63
C ALA A 3 7.92 -65.14 -20.16
N THR A 4 8.74 -66.06 -19.66
CA THR A 4 8.73 -66.54 -18.27
C THR A 4 9.23 -65.46 -17.31
N THR A 5 10.23 -64.69 -17.70
CA THR A 5 10.74 -63.55 -16.93
C THR A 5 9.73 -62.40 -16.88
N MET A 6 9.02 -62.12 -17.98
CA MET A 6 7.99 -61.08 -18.02
C MET A 6 6.74 -61.45 -17.21
N LEU A 7 6.32 -62.72 -17.19
CA LEU A 7 5.25 -63.19 -16.29
C LEU A 7 5.62 -63.02 -14.82
N ARG A 8 6.88 -63.32 -14.45
CA ARG A 8 7.38 -63.16 -13.08
C ARG A 8 7.38 -61.69 -12.66
N LEU A 9 7.84 -60.77 -13.51
CA LEU A 9 7.86 -59.32 -13.24
C LEU A 9 6.44 -58.74 -13.01
N GLY A 10 5.45 -59.17 -13.80
CA GLY A 10 4.05 -58.77 -13.61
C GLY A 10 3.44 -59.31 -12.31
N ALA A 11 3.75 -60.55 -11.95
CA ALA A 11 3.32 -61.14 -10.67
C ALA A 11 3.92 -60.39 -9.46
N THR A 12 5.20 -60.00 -9.53
CA THR A 12 5.85 -59.21 -8.46
C THR A 12 5.22 -57.81 -8.31
N ALA A 13 4.93 -57.12 -9.42
CA ALA A 13 4.29 -55.81 -9.39
C ALA A 13 2.91 -55.87 -8.72
N LEU A 14 2.08 -56.85 -9.08
CA LEU A 14 0.78 -57.07 -8.46
C LEU A 14 0.89 -57.45 -6.98
N ALA A 15 1.83 -58.34 -6.63
CA ALA A 15 2.05 -58.79 -5.26
C ALA A 15 2.46 -57.66 -4.30
N VAL A 16 3.11 -56.60 -4.79
CA VAL A 16 3.46 -55.42 -3.99
C VAL A 16 2.38 -54.33 -4.07
N ALA A 17 1.80 -54.09 -5.25
CA ALA A 17 0.81 -53.03 -5.45
C ALA A 17 -0.48 -53.27 -4.67
N ILE A 18 -0.98 -54.50 -4.62
CA ILE A 18 -2.23 -54.82 -3.90
C ILE A 18 -2.13 -54.50 -2.40
N PRO A 19 -1.16 -55.04 -1.63
CA PRO A 19 -1.07 -54.71 -0.21
C PRO A 19 -0.74 -53.22 0.03
N ALA A 20 0.09 -52.60 -0.81
CA ALA A 20 0.41 -51.18 -0.68
C ALA A 20 -0.81 -50.28 -0.87
N THR A 21 -1.65 -50.57 -1.86
CA THR A 21 -2.89 -49.80 -2.11
C THR A 21 -3.93 -50.01 -1.01
N LEU A 22 -4.00 -51.21 -0.41
CA LEU A 22 -4.83 -51.45 0.77
C LEU A 22 -4.36 -50.62 1.97
N VAL A 23 -3.05 -50.54 2.22
CA VAL A 23 -2.48 -49.66 3.26
C VAL A 23 -2.87 -48.21 2.99
N LEU A 24 -2.65 -47.71 1.78
CA LEU A 24 -2.98 -46.33 1.38
C LEU A 24 -4.46 -46.01 1.56
N ALA A 25 -5.35 -46.94 1.21
CA ALA A 25 -6.79 -46.78 1.37
C ALA A 25 -7.24 -46.78 2.84
N ALA A 26 -6.51 -47.47 3.73
CA ALA A 26 -6.81 -47.52 5.15
C ALA A 26 -6.34 -46.27 5.91
N LEU A 27 -5.21 -45.66 5.53
CA LEU A 27 -4.59 -44.53 6.24
C LEU A 27 -5.58 -43.42 6.65
N PRO A 28 -6.47 -42.89 5.79
CA PRO A 28 -7.38 -41.81 6.15
C PRO A 28 -8.34 -42.14 7.31
N PHE A 29 -8.57 -43.43 7.58
CA PHE A 29 -9.54 -43.92 8.56
C PHE A 29 -8.87 -44.42 9.85
N LEU A 30 -7.54 -44.46 9.89
CA LEU A 30 -6.77 -44.88 11.06
C LEU A 30 -6.45 -43.67 11.94
N GLN A 31 -6.54 -43.85 13.26
CA GLN A 31 -6.17 -42.85 14.26
C GLN A 31 -5.05 -43.37 15.17
N LEU A 32 -4.07 -42.51 15.45
CA LEU A 32 -3.01 -42.78 16.44
C LEU A 32 -3.44 -42.31 17.83
N GLY A 33 -4.09 -43.19 18.59
CA GLY A 33 -4.50 -42.94 19.97
C GLY A 33 -5.46 -41.75 20.13
N ASP A 34 -5.51 -41.21 21.35
CA ASP A 34 -6.54 -40.27 21.80
C ASP A 34 -6.22 -38.80 21.45
N GLY A 35 -5.18 -38.56 20.64
CA GLY A 35 -4.72 -37.22 20.23
C GLY A 35 -3.82 -36.48 21.24
N THR A 36 -3.65 -37.00 22.46
CA THR A 36 -2.83 -36.34 23.53
C THR A 36 -1.47 -37.01 23.76
N ASN A 37 -1.29 -38.26 23.35
CA ASN A 37 -0.04 -39.04 23.53
C ASN A 37 0.33 -39.76 22.22
N LEU A 38 0.97 -39.05 21.29
CA LEU A 38 1.52 -39.69 20.09
C LEU A 38 2.81 -40.44 20.42
N PRO A 39 3.00 -41.67 19.91
CA PRO A 39 4.28 -42.37 20.04
C PRO A 39 5.42 -41.50 19.50
N GLN A 40 6.52 -41.35 20.25
CA GLN A 40 7.66 -40.53 19.82
C GLN A 40 8.20 -40.95 18.44
N LEU A 41 8.14 -42.24 18.14
CA LEU A 41 8.49 -42.78 16.83
C LEU A 41 7.58 -42.24 15.71
N ALA A 42 6.27 -42.11 15.95
CA ALA A 42 5.33 -41.57 14.97
C ALA A 42 5.61 -40.09 14.68
N LEU A 43 5.89 -39.30 15.73
CA LEU A 43 6.32 -37.90 15.57
C LEU A 43 7.63 -37.79 14.78
N PHE A 44 8.62 -38.61 15.12
CA PHE A 44 9.90 -38.64 14.42
C PHE A 44 9.74 -39.01 12.94
N VAL A 45 8.99 -40.07 12.64
CA VAL A 45 8.70 -40.51 11.26
C VAL A 45 7.89 -39.45 10.51
N GLY A 46 6.92 -38.82 11.17
CA GLY A 46 6.09 -37.77 10.58
C GLY A 46 6.93 -36.60 10.06
N ARG A 47 7.90 -36.15 10.86
CA ARG A 47 8.81 -35.06 10.48
C ARG A 47 9.73 -35.38 9.31
N LEU A 48 9.86 -36.64 8.90
CA LEU A 48 10.59 -37.02 7.68
C LEU A 48 9.76 -36.80 6.40
N HIS A 49 8.46 -36.51 6.50
CA HIS A 49 7.60 -36.35 5.33
C HIS A 49 8.15 -35.33 4.31
N PRO A 50 8.57 -34.10 4.68
CA PRO A 50 9.18 -33.15 3.74
C PRO A 50 10.42 -33.69 3.03
N THR A 51 11.24 -34.48 3.72
CA THR A 51 12.46 -35.07 3.15
C THR A 51 12.15 -36.22 2.19
N VAL A 52 11.23 -37.11 2.59
CA VAL A 52 10.87 -38.29 1.80
C VAL A 52 10.06 -37.92 0.57
N LEU A 53 9.20 -36.89 0.63
CA LEU A 53 8.29 -36.53 -0.47
C LEU A 53 9.01 -36.04 -1.74
N HIS A 54 10.23 -35.50 -1.63
CA HIS A 54 10.94 -34.97 -2.79
C HIS A 54 11.28 -36.05 -3.82
N LEU A 55 11.58 -37.26 -3.35
CA LEU A 55 11.96 -38.38 -4.20
C LEU A 55 10.81 -38.91 -5.08
N PRO A 56 9.62 -39.28 -4.56
CA PRO A 56 8.51 -39.72 -5.41
C PRO A 56 8.02 -38.62 -6.35
N VAL A 57 8.01 -37.35 -5.92
CA VAL A 57 7.63 -36.22 -6.79
C VAL A 57 8.59 -36.11 -7.97
N ALA A 58 9.90 -36.08 -7.73
CA ALA A 58 10.90 -36.01 -8.79
C ALA A 58 10.82 -37.19 -9.76
N LEU A 59 10.60 -38.40 -9.24
CA LEU A 59 10.48 -39.61 -10.05
C LEU A 59 9.19 -39.65 -10.87
N LEU A 60 8.07 -39.15 -10.36
CA LEU A 60 6.82 -39.03 -11.13
C LEU A 60 6.91 -37.96 -12.22
N ILE A 61 7.60 -36.84 -11.95
CA ILE A 61 7.95 -35.85 -12.99
C ILE A 61 8.81 -36.50 -14.06
N LEU A 62 9.83 -37.29 -13.68
CA LEU A 62 10.66 -38.02 -14.64
C LEU A 62 9.83 -39.03 -15.44
N ALA A 63 8.89 -39.75 -14.82
CA ALA A 63 7.99 -40.68 -15.51
C ALA A 63 7.10 -39.95 -16.54
N LEU A 64 6.58 -38.76 -16.20
CA LEU A 64 5.83 -37.91 -17.13
C LEU A 64 6.69 -37.49 -18.33
N LEU A 65 7.94 -37.05 -18.09
CA LEU A 65 8.86 -36.67 -19.15
C LEU A 65 9.21 -37.86 -20.06
N LEU A 66 9.47 -39.04 -19.49
CA LEU A 66 9.74 -40.27 -20.24
C LEU A 66 8.53 -40.76 -21.05
N GLU A 67 7.30 -40.53 -20.58
CA GLU A 67 6.10 -40.79 -21.39
C GLU A 67 5.90 -39.72 -22.47
N ALA A 68 6.24 -38.46 -22.20
CA ALA A 68 6.12 -37.37 -23.16
C ALA A 68 7.05 -37.54 -24.37
N THR A 69 8.22 -38.16 -24.21
CA THR A 69 9.11 -38.47 -25.35
C THR A 69 8.50 -39.47 -26.34
N ARG A 70 7.42 -40.17 -25.98
CA ARG A 70 6.68 -41.03 -26.92
C ARG A 70 5.75 -40.26 -27.85
N LEU A 71 5.53 -38.97 -27.62
CA LEU A 71 4.77 -38.13 -28.54
C LEU A 71 5.58 -37.94 -29.83
N PRO A 72 4.98 -38.10 -31.03
CA PRO A 72 5.73 -38.15 -32.30
C PRO A 72 6.62 -36.94 -32.60
N TRP A 73 6.27 -35.77 -32.07
CA TRP A 73 7.03 -34.53 -32.23
C TRP A 73 8.18 -34.39 -31.22
N LEU A 74 8.03 -34.92 -30.00
CA LEU A 74 9.07 -34.95 -28.96
C LEU A 74 10.05 -36.11 -29.13
N ALA A 75 9.59 -37.23 -29.70
CA ALA A 75 10.42 -38.41 -29.98
C ALA A 75 11.63 -38.09 -30.88
N ARG A 76 11.53 -37.04 -31.70
CA ARG A 76 12.63 -36.58 -32.56
C ARG A 76 13.75 -35.85 -31.80
N LEU A 77 13.46 -35.39 -30.58
CA LEU A 77 14.36 -34.55 -29.76
C LEU A 77 15.01 -35.33 -28.61
N ALA A 78 14.52 -36.53 -28.30
CA ALA A 78 14.96 -37.31 -27.15
C ALA A 78 15.56 -38.66 -27.59
N PRO A 79 16.62 -39.14 -26.90
CA PRO A 79 17.15 -40.47 -27.16
C PRO A 79 16.15 -41.56 -26.76
N ASP A 80 16.22 -42.71 -27.43
CA ASP A 80 15.42 -43.88 -27.07
C ASP A 80 15.92 -44.48 -25.75
N PHE A 81 15.01 -44.63 -24.78
CA PHE A 81 15.30 -45.26 -23.50
C PHE A 81 14.74 -46.68 -23.44
N PRO A 82 15.48 -47.65 -22.86
CA PRO A 82 14.96 -48.99 -22.71
C PRO A 82 13.76 -48.99 -21.73
N PRO A 83 12.74 -49.86 -21.94
CA PRO A 83 11.57 -49.93 -21.06
C PRO A 83 11.89 -50.20 -19.58
N SER A 84 13.07 -50.76 -19.29
CA SER A 84 13.57 -50.96 -17.93
C SER A 84 13.79 -49.66 -17.17
N VAL A 85 14.08 -48.54 -17.84
CA VAL A 85 14.27 -47.24 -17.17
C VAL A 85 12.96 -46.78 -16.55
N LEU A 86 11.88 -46.76 -17.32
CA LEU A 86 10.56 -46.36 -16.82
C LEU A 86 10.06 -47.32 -15.73
N ALA A 87 10.32 -48.63 -15.87
CA ALA A 87 10.05 -49.59 -14.80
C ALA A 87 10.76 -49.22 -13.50
N SER A 88 12.07 -48.96 -13.53
CA SER A 88 12.85 -48.60 -12.33
C SER A 88 12.34 -47.31 -11.70
N VAL A 89 12.03 -46.30 -12.52
CA VAL A 89 11.46 -45.02 -12.06
C VAL A 89 10.12 -45.24 -11.37
N LEU A 90 9.19 -46.00 -11.97
CA LEU A 90 7.87 -46.27 -11.38
C LEU A 90 7.95 -47.11 -10.10
N TRP A 91 8.87 -48.08 -10.02
CA TRP A 91 9.11 -48.85 -8.80
C TRP A 91 9.59 -47.95 -7.66
N LEU A 92 10.63 -47.15 -7.90
CA LEU A 92 11.16 -46.22 -6.90
C LEU A 92 10.11 -45.18 -6.49
N ALA A 93 9.36 -44.62 -7.45
CA ALA A 93 8.29 -43.66 -7.19
C ALA A 93 7.18 -44.27 -6.31
N SER A 94 6.78 -45.51 -6.58
CA SER A 94 5.71 -46.18 -5.84
C SER A 94 6.11 -46.48 -4.39
N LEU A 95 7.31 -47.03 -4.18
CA LEU A 95 7.80 -47.37 -2.84
C LEU A 95 8.06 -46.13 -1.98
N THR A 96 8.68 -45.10 -2.56
CA THR A 96 8.96 -43.85 -1.85
C THR A 96 7.70 -43.01 -1.66
N GLY A 97 6.73 -43.11 -2.58
CA GLY A 97 5.40 -42.51 -2.46
C GLY A 97 4.59 -43.11 -1.31
N LEU A 98 4.63 -44.43 -1.13
CA LEU A 98 4.04 -45.10 0.03
C LEU A 98 4.68 -44.60 1.34
N GLY A 99 6.01 -44.53 1.39
CA GLY A 99 6.73 -44.01 2.55
C GLY A 99 6.37 -42.56 2.86
N ALA A 100 6.27 -41.70 1.85
CA ALA A 100 5.85 -40.32 1.99
C ALA A 100 4.40 -40.21 2.51
N ALA A 101 3.47 -41.04 2.02
CA ALA A 101 2.09 -41.05 2.48
C ALA A 101 1.95 -41.48 3.95
N VAL A 102 2.68 -42.53 4.36
CA VAL A 102 2.71 -42.98 5.77
C VAL A 102 3.31 -41.91 6.68
N ALA A 103 4.45 -41.31 6.29
CA ALA A 103 5.05 -40.21 7.04
C ALA A 103 4.11 -38.99 7.12
N GLY A 104 3.45 -38.62 6.02
CA GLY A 104 2.51 -37.51 5.99
C GLY A 104 1.29 -37.76 6.89
N TRP A 105 0.78 -38.99 6.92
CA TRP A 105 -0.28 -39.39 7.85
C TRP A 105 0.18 -39.30 9.31
N CYS A 106 1.39 -39.76 9.66
CA CYS A 106 1.94 -39.56 11.00
C CYS A 106 2.05 -38.07 11.36
N LEU A 107 2.51 -37.23 10.42
CA LEU A 107 2.65 -35.78 10.61
C LEU A 107 1.30 -35.09 10.82
N SER A 108 0.24 -35.56 10.15
CA SER A 108 -1.10 -34.97 10.26
C SER A 108 -1.68 -34.99 11.68
N HIS A 109 -1.17 -35.88 12.55
CA HIS A 109 -1.59 -36.00 13.93
C HIS A 109 -0.93 -34.98 14.88
N GLU A 110 0.15 -34.30 14.47
CA GLU A 110 0.84 -33.27 15.29
C GLU A 110 -0.07 -32.03 15.55
N GLY A 111 -1.12 -31.85 14.75
CA GLY A 111 -2.10 -30.77 14.90
C GLY A 111 -1.62 -29.42 14.32
N GLY A 112 -2.45 -28.39 14.45
CA GLY A 112 -2.10 -27.02 14.00
C GLY A 112 -2.35 -26.71 12.52
N TYR A 113 -3.00 -27.62 11.79
CA TYR A 113 -3.38 -27.43 10.38
C TYR A 113 -4.87 -27.10 10.22
N ASP A 114 -5.19 -26.40 9.13
CA ASP A 114 -6.59 -26.21 8.69
C ASP A 114 -7.18 -27.56 8.24
N ALA A 115 -8.32 -27.95 8.81
CA ALA A 115 -8.90 -29.29 8.64
C ALA A 115 -9.30 -29.59 7.19
N ASP A 116 -9.88 -28.61 6.49
CA ASP A 116 -10.34 -28.77 5.12
C ASP A 116 -9.17 -28.83 4.13
N LEU A 117 -8.15 -27.98 4.35
CA LEU A 117 -6.93 -27.99 3.56
C LEU A 117 -6.11 -29.27 3.79
N LEU A 118 -6.01 -29.71 5.05
CA LEU A 118 -5.36 -30.97 5.42
C LEU A 118 -6.07 -32.16 4.77
N GLY A 119 -7.40 -32.21 4.81
CA GLY A 119 -8.19 -33.26 4.17
C GLY A 119 -7.96 -33.33 2.66
N ARG A 120 -7.98 -32.18 1.97
CA ARG A 120 -7.67 -32.10 0.53
C ARG A 120 -6.27 -32.59 0.21
N HIS A 121 -5.27 -32.16 0.99
CA HIS A 121 -3.88 -32.58 0.81
C HIS A 121 -3.71 -34.09 1.03
N LEU A 122 -4.31 -34.63 2.10
CA LEU A 122 -4.24 -36.05 2.45
C LEU A 122 -4.79 -36.93 1.31
N TRP A 123 -6.01 -36.63 0.84
CA TRP A 123 -6.61 -37.41 -0.25
C TRP A 123 -5.86 -37.28 -1.57
N ALA A 124 -5.36 -36.09 -1.91
CA ALA A 124 -4.54 -35.90 -3.10
C ALA A 124 -3.20 -36.66 -3.01
N GLY A 125 -2.57 -36.73 -1.83
CA GLY A 125 -1.38 -37.52 -1.56
C GLY A 125 -1.61 -39.03 -1.71
N VAL A 126 -2.69 -39.54 -1.10
CA VAL A 126 -3.11 -40.96 -1.21
C VAL A 126 -3.42 -41.34 -2.66
N ALA A 127 -4.14 -40.48 -3.38
CA ALA A 127 -4.45 -40.67 -4.79
C ALA A 127 -3.19 -40.69 -5.66
N THR A 128 -2.22 -39.82 -5.38
CA THR A 128 -0.93 -39.78 -6.10
C THR A 128 -0.12 -41.07 -5.88
N ALA A 129 0.01 -41.51 -4.62
CA ALA A 129 0.74 -42.74 -4.29
C ALA A 129 0.06 -43.98 -4.90
N THR A 130 -1.27 -44.05 -4.86
CA THR A 130 -2.05 -45.11 -5.50
C THR A 130 -1.87 -45.09 -7.02
N GLY A 131 -1.93 -43.90 -7.64
CA GLY A 131 -1.70 -43.71 -9.07
C GLY A 131 -0.33 -44.21 -9.52
N ALA A 132 0.72 -44.00 -8.72
CA ALA A 132 2.05 -44.53 -9.00
C ALA A 132 2.06 -46.07 -9.09
N PHE A 133 1.40 -46.77 -8.16
CA PHE A 133 1.25 -48.22 -8.21
C PHE A 133 0.41 -48.69 -9.42
N VAL A 134 -0.65 -47.97 -9.77
CA VAL A 134 -1.45 -48.28 -10.97
C VAL A 134 -0.60 -48.11 -12.23
N CYS A 135 0.19 -47.04 -12.34
CA CYS A 135 1.14 -46.84 -13.44
C CYS A 135 2.15 -47.98 -13.52
N LEU A 136 2.70 -48.43 -12.38
CA LEU A 136 3.62 -49.57 -12.33
C LEU A 136 2.97 -50.85 -12.87
N VAL A 137 1.76 -51.18 -12.42
CA VAL A 137 1.03 -52.37 -12.89
C VAL A 137 0.72 -52.25 -14.38
N LEU A 138 0.17 -51.13 -14.84
CA LEU A 138 -0.13 -50.89 -16.25
C LEU A 138 1.13 -50.98 -17.13
N HIS A 139 2.26 -50.46 -16.67
CA HIS A 139 3.54 -50.57 -17.37
C HIS A 139 3.96 -52.03 -17.53
N THR A 140 3.90 -52.83 -16.46
CA THR A 140 4.24 -54.26 -16.55
C THR A 140 3.30 -55.03 -17.49
N LEU A 141 1.99 -54.72 -17.47
CA LEU A 141 1.02 -55.32 -18.39
C LEU A 141 1.27 -54.90 -19.84
N ALA A 142 1.59 -53.63 -20.09
CA ALA A 142 1.87 -53.10 -21.42
C ALA A 142 3.16 -53.67 -22.05
N ILE A 143 4.16 -54.05 -21.23
CA ILE A 143 5.34 -54.79 -21.68
C ILE A 143 5.01 -56.25 -21.96
N ALA A 144 4.23 -56.90 -21.08
CA ALA A 144 3.88 -58.32 -21.22
C ALA A 144 2.90 -58.58 -22.39
N ARG A 145 2.11 -57.57 -22.78
CA ARG A 145 1.11 -57.63 -23.86
C ARG A 145 1.35 -56.52 -24.89
N PRO A 146 2.44 -56.60 -25.67
CA PRO A 146 2.78 -55.57 -26.66
C PRO A 146 1.75 -55.47 -27.80
N ASP A 147 0.94 -56.51 -28.00
CA ASP A 147 -0.20 -56.57 -28.93
C ASP A 147 -1.34 -55.59 -28.56
N ARG A 148 -1.44 -55.19 -27.29
CA ARG A 148 -2.51 -54.31 -26.79
C ARG A 148 -2.04 -52.87 -26.66
N THR A 149 -2.05 -52.15 -27.78
CA THR A 149 -1.73 -50.70 -27.83
C THR A 149 -2.59 -49.87 -26.87
N ALA A 150 -3.83 -50.29 -26.61
CA ALA A 150 -4.72 -49.67 -25.63
C ALA A 150 -4.12 -49.60 -24.22
N LEU A 151 -3.34 -50.61 -23.78
CA LEU A 151 -2.69 -50.59 -22.46
C LEU A 151 -1.62 -49.49 -22.37
N ARG A 152 -0.95 -49.18 -23.48
CA ARG A 152 0.06 -48.11 -23.54
C ARG A 152 -0.61 -46.74 -23.48
N HIS A 153 -1.68 -46.53 -24.24
CA HIS A 153 -2.45 -45.29 -24.17
C HIS A 153 -3.07 -45.07 -22.78
N LEU A 154 -3.57 -46.14 -22.16
CA LEU A 154 -4.08 -46.10 -20.79
C LEU A 154 -2.97 -45.75 -19.79
N LEU A 155 -1.77 -46.35 -19.90
CA LEU A 155 -0.62 -45.98 -19.08
C LEU A 155 -0.31 -44.48 -19.20
N THR A 156 -0.16 -43.96 -20.42
CA THR A 156 0.13 -42.53 -20.63
C THR A 156 -0.95 -41.65 -20.01
N LEU A 157 -2.24 -41.99 -20.18
CA LEU A 157 -3.34 -41.27 -19.55
C LEU A 157 -3.25 -41.29 -18.01
N VAL A 158 -3.02 -42.46 -17.41
CA VAL A 158 -2.93 -42.58 -15.94
C VAL A 158 -1.71 -41.85 -15.40
N VAL A 159 -0.56 -41.86 -16.09
CA VAL A 159 0.62 -41.08 -15.72
C VAL A 159 0.31 -39.58 -15.73
N LEU A 160 -0.36 -39.07 -16.77
CA LEU A 160 -0.80 -37.67 -16.86
C LEU A 160 -1.76 -37.29 -15.73
N VAL A 161 -2.78 -38.11 -15.46
CA VAL A 161 -3.73 -37.88 -14.38
C VAL A 161 -3.03 -37.89 -13.02
N THR A 162 -2.16 -38.87 -12.77
CA THR A 162 -1.37 -38.96 -11.54
C THR A 162 -0.49 -37.73 -11.35
N GLY A 163 0.13 -37.25 -12.43
CA GLY A 163 0.88 -35.99 -12.45
C GLY A 163 0.05 -34.76 -12.09
N GLY A 164 -1.15 -34.65 -12.65
CA GLY A 164 -2.08 -33.57 -12.31
C GLY A 164 -2.50 -33.58 -10.84
N VAL A 165 -2.84 -34.76 -10.30
CA VAL A 165 -3.21 -34.93 -8.90
C VAL A 165 -2.01 -34.62 -7.97
N MET A 166 -0.81 -35.02 -8.37
CA MET A 166 0.43 -34.69 -7.63
C MET A 166 0.64 -33.17 -7.54
N VAL A 167 0.37 -32.41 -8.59
CA VAL A 167 0.45 -30.93 -8.57
C VAL A 167 -0.55 -30.35 -7.57
N VAL A 168 -1.78 -30.87 -7.53
CA VAL A 168 -2.79 -30.47 -6.53
C VAL A 168 -2.33 -30.79 -5.11
N ALA A 169 -1.77 -31.98 -4.88
CA ALA A 169 -1.23 -32.38 -3.59
C ALA A 169 -0.08 -31.47 -3.16
N ALA A 170 0.85 -31.15 -4.07
CA ALA A 170 1.98 -30.27 -3.83
C ALA A 170 1.54 -28.84 -3.51
N HIS A 171 0.55 -28.31 -4.23
CA HIS A 171 -0.01 -26.98 -3.95
C HIS A 171 -0.65 -26.93 -2.56
N ALA A 172 -1.51 -27.90 -2.22
CA ALA A 172 -2.15 -27.96 -0.90
C ALA A 172 -1.13 -28.14 0.24
N GLY A 173 -0.07 -28.94 0.03
CA GLY A 173 1.02 -29.11 1.00
C GLY A 173 1.84 -27.83 1.20
N GLY A 174 2.10 -27.09 0.12
CA GLY A 174 2.71 -25.77 0.16
C GLY A 174 1.86 -24.77 0.96
N SER A 175 0.54 -24.76 0.72
CA SER A 175 -0.39 -23.91 1.46
C SER A 175 -0.51 -24.26 2.95
N LEU A 176 -0.39 -25.53 3.33
CA LEU A 176 -0.35 -25.96 4.73
C LEU A 176 0.88 -25.44 5.48
N THR A 177 2.01 -25.30 4.78
CA THR A 177 3.30 -24.96 5.37
C THR A 177 3.63 -23.48 5.29
N HIS A 178 3.22 -22.81 4.20
CA HIS A 178 3.58 -21.41 3.94
C HIS A 178 2.35 -20.47 3.87
N GLY A 179 1.13 -21.02 3.98
CA GLY A 179 -0.12 -20.27 3.86
C GLY A 179 -0.70 -20.26 2.43
N GLU A 180 -2.03 -20.08 2.33
CA GLU A 180 -2.76 -20.12 1.04
C GLU A 180 -2.26 -19.10 0.01
N ASP A 181 -1.80 -17.94 0.47
CA ASP A 181 -1.45 -16.81 -0.42
C ASP A 181 0.03 -16.83 -0.87
N TYR A 182 0.85 -17.77 -0.38
CA TYR A 182 2.32 -17.73 -0.52
C TYR A 182 2.82 -17.59 -1.97
N LEU A 183 2.23 -18.35 -2.91
CA LEU A 183 2.62 -18.26 -4.32
C LEU A 183 2.19 -16.95 -4.99
N THR A 184 1.16 -16.31 -4.46
CA THR A 184 0.53 -15.12 -5.02
C THR A 184 0.94 -13.82 -4.34
N GLU A 185 1.55 -13.91 -3.15
CA GLU A 185 1.96 -12.77 -2.33
C GLU A 185 2.91 -11.83 -3.06
N HIS A 186 3.76 -12.38 -3.94
CA HIS A 186 4.70 -11.61 -4.76
C HIS A 186 4.41 -11.71 -6.26
N ALA A 187 3.19 -12.08 -6.63
CA ALA A 187 2.80 -12.13 -8.04
C ALA A 187 2.97 -10.73 -8.67
N PRO A 188 3.61 -10.61 -9.85
CA PRO A 188 3.70 -9.36 -10.57
C PRO A 188 2.31 -8.91 -11.05
N THR A 189 2.14 -7.62 -11.29
CA THR A 189 0.84 -7.01 -11.66
C THR A 189 0.10 -7.72 -12.81
N PRO A 190 0.76 -8.19 -13.89
CA PRO A 190 0.07 -8.93 -14.96
C PRO A 190 -0.58 -10.23 -14.45
N ILE A 191 0.11 -10.98 -13.59
CA ILE A 191 -0.40 -12.22 -13.00
C ILE A 191 -1.52 -11.90 -12.02
N ARG A 192 -1.37 -10.86 -11.21
CA ARG A 192 -2.43 -10.40 -10.29
C ARG A 192 -3.72 -10.05 -11.01
N ARG A 193 -3.63 -9.31 -12.12
CA ARG A 193 -4.79 -8.98 -12.97
C ARG A 193 -5.46 -10.24 -13.52
N LEU A 194 -4.67 -11.17 -14.05
CA LEU A 194 -5.20 -12.41 -14.60
C LEU A 194 -5.88 -13.28 -13.52
N ALA A 195 -5.32 -13.30 -12.31
CA ALA A 195 -5.81 -14.09 -11.18
C ALA A 195 -6.87 -13.38 -10.32
N GLY A 196 -7.29 -12.14 -10.66
CA GLY A 196 -8.25 -11.36 -9.85
C GLY A 196 -7.73 -10.96 -8.47
N LEU A 197 -6.41 -10.88 -8.29
CA LEU A 197 -5.77 -10.52 -7.02
C LEU A 197 -5.69 -8.99 -6.84
N PRO A 198 -5.66 -8.48 -5.59
CA PRO A 198 -5.48 -7.06 -5.31
C PRO A 198 -4.20 -6.51 -5.96
N ILE A 199 -4.32 -5.38 -6.65
CA ILE A 199 -3.19 -4.67 -7.25
C ILE A 199 -2.66 -3.65 -6.22
N PRO A 200 -1.36 -3.67 -5.90
CA PRO A 200 -0.76 -2.68 -5.01
C PRO A 200 -1.01 -1.25 -5.53
N ARG A 201 -1.40 -0.33 -4.65
CA ARG A 201 -1.60 1.09 -4.99
C ARG A 201 -0.27 1.76 -5.34
N ASP A 202 -0.28 2.68 -6.30
CA ASP A 202 0.90 3.50 -6.61
C ASP A 202 1.10 4.56 -5.51
N ARG A 203 2.18 4.41 -4.74
CA ARG A 203 2.61 5.34 -3.68
C ARG A 203 3.76 6.27 -4.11
N SER A 204 3.95 6.50 -5.41
CA SER A 204 5.05 7.33 -5.93
C SER A 204 4.92 8.83 -5.57
N LEU A 205 3.69 9.35 -5.52
CA LEU A 205 3.42 10.73 -5.12
C LEU A 205 3.71 10.92 -3.64
N GLU A 206 3.21 9.99 -2.83
CA GLU A 206 3.44 9.90 -1.39
C GLU A 206 4.92 10.07 -1.02
N ARG A 207 5.85 9.38 -1.68
CA ARG A 207 7.31 9.49 -1.40
C ARG A 207 7.88 10.90 -1.59
N ARG A 208 7.16 11.80 -2.25
CA ARG A 208 7.52 13.21 -2.46
C ARG A 208 6.63 14.17 -1.67
N THR A 209 5.77 13.66 -0.79
CA THR A 209 4.87 14.47 0.03
C THR A 209 5.32 14.42 1.48
N ALA A 210 5.44 15.59 2.10
CA ALA A 210 5.73 15.72 3.52
C ALA A 210 4.70 14.98 4.36
N ILE A 211 5.11 14.42 5.51
CA ILE A 211 4.23 13.65 6.40
C ILE A 211 2.96 14.43 6.77
N ALA A 212 3.10 15.70 7.13
CA ALA A 212 1.95 16.54 7.50
C ALA A 212 0.95 16.75 6.35
N ASP A 213 1.39 16.62 5.10
CA ASP A 213 0.57 16.86 3.92
C ASP A 213 0.10 15.56 3.26
N ARG A 214 0.29 14.41 3.92
CA ARG A 214 -0.26 13.12 3.49
C ARG A 214 -1.78 13.09 3.67
N GLU A 215 -2.46 12.50 2.70
CA GLU A 215 -3.90 12.27 2.78
C GLU A 215 -4.26 11.40 3.98
N VAL A 216 -5.23 11.86 4.75
CA VAL A 216 -5.54 11.32 6.08
C VAL A 216 -6.02 9.87 6.06
N PHE A 217 -6.76 9.47 5.03
CA PHE A 217 -7.19 8.08 4.85
C PHE A 217 -6.23 7.30 3.96
N ASP A 218 -6.19 7.60 2.65
CA ASP A 218 -5.46 6.81 1.66
C ASP A 218 -3.93 6.76 1.93
N GLY A 219 -3.37 7.89 2.33
CA GLY A 219 -1.94 8.01 2.60
C GLY A 219 -1.51 7.49 3.98
N VAL A 220 -2.44 7.35 4.94
CA VAL A 220 -2.12 7.11 6.34
C VAL A 220 -2.91 5.93 6.93
N ALA A 221 -4.21 6.09 7.21
CA ALA A 221 -5.00 5.04 7.86
C ALA A 221 -5.08 3.76 7.01
N LEU A 222 -5.33 3.90 5.72
CA LEU A 222 -5.42 2.79 4.78
C LEU A 222 -4.11 2.00 4.71
N ARG A 223 -2.96 2.66 4.89
CA ARG A 223 -1.66 1.98 4.85
C ARG A 223 -1.53 0.93 5.96
N VAL A 224 -2.05 1.24 7.15
CA VAL A 224 -2.11 0.28 8.27
C VAL A 224 -3.12 -0.83 7.96
N LEU A 225 -4.30 -0.48 7.42
CA LEU A 225 -5.33 -1.45 7.05
C LEU A 225 -4.87 -2.41 5.93
N GLU A 226 -4.14 -1.93 4.93
CA GLU A 226 -3.58 -2.74 3.85
C GLU A 226 -2.62 -3.80 4.40
N ARG A 227 -1.78 -3.42 5.36
CA ARG A 227 -0.78 -4.31 5.95
C ARG A 227 -1.38 -5.43 6.78
N HIS A 228 -2.47 -5.18 7.51
CA HIS A 228 -2.98 -6.13 8.52
C HIS A 228 -4.38 -6.67 8.24
N CYS A 229 -5.21 -5.98 7.44
CA CYS A 229 -6.64 -6.30 7.30
C CYS A 229 -6.98 -6.81 5.89
N THR A 230 -6.39 -6.21 4.84
CA THR A 230 -6.82 -6.50 3.46
C THR A 230 -6.51 -7.91 2.98
N ALA A 231 -5.61 -8.66 3.63
CA ALA A 231 -5.39 -10.07 3.26
C ALA A 231 -6.68 -10.93 3.38
N CYS A 232 -7.61 -10.56 4.28
CA CYS A 232 -8.87 -11.30 4.50
C CYS A 232 -10.15 -10.46 4.28
N HIS A 233 -10.01 -9.14 4.11
CA HIS A 233 -11.09 -8.17 3.96
C HIS A 233 -10.86 -7.27 2.75
N ASN A 234 -10.92 -7.86 1.55
CA ASN A 234 -10.70 -7.22 0.26
C ASN A 234 -11.82 -7.60 -0.74
N PRO A 235 -11.86 -7.00 -1.94
CA PRO A 235 -12.91 -7.28 -2.92
C PRO A 235 -13.03 -8.75 -3.33
N GLY A 236 -11.93 -9.51 -3.35
CA GLY A 236 -11.90 -10.94 -3.70
C GLY A 236 -12.11 -11.90 -2.52
N LYS A 237 -11.89 -11.44 -1.28
CA LYS A 237 -12.05 -12.23 -0.03
C LYS A 237 -12.65 -11.34 1.05
N ARG A 238 -13.96 -11.51 1.34
CA ARG A 238 -14.73 -10.69 2.31
C ARG A 238 -15.17 -11.50 3.53
N LYS A 239 -14.23 -11.84 4.43
CA LYS A 239 -14.61 -12.50 5.68
C LYS A 239 -15.50 -11.56 6.51
N GLY A 240 -16.65 -12.07 7.00
CA GLY A 240 -17.60 -11.25 7.75
C GLY A 240 -18.25 -10.12 6.94
N ASP A 241 -18.23 -10.22 5.60
CA ASP A 241 -18.70 -9.20 4.64
C ASP A 241 -18.04 -7.82 4.79
N LEU A 242 -16.81 -7.81 5.30
CA LEU A 242 -16.03 -6.58 5.51
C LEU A 242 -15.11 -6.27 4.32
N ALA A 243 -15.08 -4.99 3.93
CA ALA A 243 -14.16 -4.43 2.96
C ALA A 243 -13.26 -3.38 3.63
N MET A 244 -11.96 -3.62 3.70
CA MET A 244 -10.99 -2.76 4.41
C MET A 244 -10.03 -2.04 3.47
N ASP A 245 -10.33 -2.03 2.17
CA ASP A 245 -9.50 -1.51 1.08
C ASP A 245 -9.93 -0.12 0.58
N THR A 246 -11.09 0.37 1.03
CA THR A 246 -11.63 1.70 0.69
C THR A 246 -12.28 2.35 1.91
N HIS A 247 -12.32 3.68 1.94
CA HIS A 247 -12.97 4.42 3.05
C HIS A 247 -14.43 4.02 3.19
N ALA A 248 -15.16 4.02 2.07
CA ALA A 248 -16.57 3.64 2.03
C ALA A 248 -16.79 2.20 2.52
N GLY A 249 -15.91 1.26 2.15
CA GLY A 249 -15.98 -0.12 2.63
C GLY A 249 -15.79 -0.23 4.14
N VAL A 250 -14.79 0.45 4.70
CA VAL A 250 -14.51 0.45 6.14
C VAL A 250 -15.70 1.02 6.91
N MET A 251 -16.28 2.11 6.42
CA MET A 251 -17.42 2.77 7.07
C MET A 251 -18.74 2.02 6.91
N ALA A 252 -18.90 1.20 5.87
CA ALA A 252 -20.09 0.36 5.70
C ALA A 252 -20.23 -0.72 6.77
N GLY A 253 -19.11 -1.18 7.35
CA GLY A 253 -19.11 -2.26 8.33
C GLY A 253 -19.28 -3.63 7.68
N GLY A 254 -19.71 -4.60 8.49
CA GLY A 254 -19.91 -5.98 8.04
C GLY A 254 -21.15 -6.61 8.66
N VAL A 255 -21.20 -7.94 8.69
CA VAL A 255 -22.37 -8.69 9.20
C VAL A 255 -22.72 -8.38 10.66
N SER A 256 -21.76 -7.88 11.45
CA SER A 256 -21.97 -7.49 12.86
C SER A 256 -22.31 -6.00 13.04
N GLY A 257 -22.55 -5.28 11.94
CA GLY A 257 -22.80 -3.84 11.94
C GLY A 257 -21.53 -3.00 11.70
N PRO A 258 -21.55 -1.72 12.09
CA PRO A 258 -20.44 -0.79 11.88
C PRO A 258 -19.17 -1.24 12.62
N VAL A 259 -18.02 -1.19 11.95
CA VAL A 259 -16.72 -1.46 12.59
C VAL A 259 -16.02 -0.19 13.06
N VAL A 260 -16.36 0.95 12.47
CA VAL A 260 -15.86 2.27 12.85
C VAL A 260 -17.06 3.15 13.19
N ILE A 261 -17.03 3.72 14.39
CA ILE A 261 -17.96 4.76 14.83
C ILE A 261 -17.17 6.07 14.83
N ALA A 262 -17.46 6.94 13.85
CA ALA A 262 -16.73 8.19 13.65
C ALA A 262 -16.75 9.04 14.93
N GLY A 263 -15.56 9.41 15.42
CA GLY A 263 -15.38 10.22 16.63
C GLY A 263 -15.38 9.42 17.94
N VAL A 264 -15.73 8.13 17.91
CA VAL A 264 -15.86 7.29 19.12
C VAL A 264 -14.96 6.06 19.03
N ALA A 265 -13.68 6.27 19.32
CA ALA A 265 -12.66 5.23 19.24
C ALA A 265 -12.95 4.04 20.19
N ALA A 266 -13.37 4.32 21.43
CA ALA A 266 -13.60 3.28 22.44
C ALA A 266 -14.76 2.31 22.10
N GLU A 267 -15.75 2.77 21.33
CA GLU A 267 -16.92 1.97 20.94
C GLU A 267 -16.77 1.34 19.54
N SER A 268 -15.73 1.72 18.80
CA SER A 268 -15.47 1.18 17.47
C SER A 268 -14.99 -0.27 17.56
N GLU A 269 -15.79 -1.19 17.02
CA GLU A 269 -15.52 -2.64 17.03
C GLU A 269 -14.16 -2.98 16.41
N LEU A 270 -13.69 -2.20 15.42
CA LEU A 270 -12.34 -2.30 14.86
C LEU A 270 -11.29 -2.23 15.97
N LEU A 271 -11.30 -1.17 16.76
CA LEU A 271 -10.31 -0.95 17.82
C LEU A 271 -10.52 -1.95 18.95
N ARG A 272 -11.76 -2.31 19.29
CA ARG A 272 -12.04 -3.34 20.30
C ARG A 272 -11.38 -4.68 19.97
N ARG A 273 -11.50 -5.15 18.71
CA ARG A 273 -10.90 -6.42 18.27
C ARG A 273 -9.38 -6.40 18.27
N LEU A 274 -8.79 -5.26 17.93
CA LEU A 274 -7.35 -5.07 17.94
C LEU A 274 -6.75 -5.14 19.36
N HIS A 275 -7.51 -4.78 20.39
CA HIS A 275 -7.08 -4.82 21.80
C HIS A 275 -7.41 -6.13 22.53
N LEU A 276 -8.07 -7.09 21.88
CA LEU A 276 -8.34 -8.40 22.49
C LEU A 276 -7.02 -9.16 22.73
N PRO A 277 -6.97 -10.09 23.70
CA PRO A 277 -5.83 -11.01 23.86
C PRO A 277 -5.54 -11.79 22.56
N LEU A 278 -4.26 -12.07 22.29
CA LEU A 278 -3.81 -12.72 21.05
C LEU A 278 -4.40 -14.14 20.83
N ASP A 279 -4.84 -14.79 21.90
CA ASP A 279 -5.47 -16.11 21.90
C ASP A 279 -6.99 -16.06 21.76
N ASP A 280 -7.60 -14.88 21.82
CA ASP A 280 -9.04 -14.71 21.62
C ASP A 280 -9.42 -14.96 20.16
N LYS A 281 -10.47 -15.77 19.93
CA LYS A 281 -10.96 -16.12 18.59
C LYS A 281 -11.46 -14.92 17.79
N LYS A 282 -11.83 -13.83 18.46
CA LYS A 282 -12.30 -12.57 17.85
C LYS A 282 -11.17 -11.55 17.67
N HIS A 283 -9.97 -11.82 18.19
CA HIS A 283 -8.81 -10.97 17.95
C HIS A 283 -8.52 -10.90 16.46
N MET A 284 -8.26 -9.68 15.99
CA MET A 284 -7.88 -9.41 14.62
C MET A 284 -6.59 -8.57 14.63
N PRO A 285 -5.56 -8.91 13.84
CA PRO A 285 -5.46 -10.06 12.93
C PRO A 285 -5.49 -11.43 13.65
N PRO A 286 -5.91 -12.53 13.00
CA PRO A 286 -6.00 -13.83 13.66
C PRO A 286 -4.62 -14.39 14.06
N LYS A 287 -4.62 -15.33 15.01
CA LYS A 287 -3.40 -16.01 15.49
C LYS A 287 -2.53 -16.50 14.33
N GLY A 288 -1.22 -16.22 14.42
CA GLY A 288 -0.23 -16.55 13.39
C GLY A 288 -0.01 -15.46 12.34
N ARG A 289 -0.80 -14.38 12.35
CA ARG A 289 -0.53 -13.16 11.58
C ARG A 289 0.14 -12.09 12.47
N PRO A 290 1.02 -11.23 11.91
CA PRO A 290 1.60 -10.12 12.67
C PRO A 290 0.52 -9.15 13.15
N SER A 291 0.44 -8.95 14.46
CA SER A 291 -0.36 -7.90 15.09
C SER A 291 0.22 -6.52 14.81
N LEU A 292 -0.60 -5.49 15.02
CA LEU A 292 -0.21 -4.09 14.85
C LEU A 292 0.79 -3.69 15.94
N THR A 293 1.72 -2.81 15.58
CA THR A 293 2.57 -2.09 16.53
C THR A 293 1.81 -1.00 17.27
N ASP A 294 2.38 -0.50 18.38
CA ASP A 294 1.79 0.61 19.14
C ASP A 294 1.63 1.88 18.29
N ASP A 295 2.58 2.17 17.40
CA ASP A 295 2.50 3.30 16.46
C ASP A 295 1.34 3.11 15.47
N GLU A 296 1.14 1.89 14.93
CA GLU A 296 0.04 1.55 14.01
C GLU A 296 -1.31 1.67 14.70
N MET A 297 -1.38 1.20 15.96
CA MET A 297 -2.55 1.35 16.81
C MET A 297 -2.88 2.81 17.08
N ALA A 298 -1.86 3.63 17.40
CA ALA A 298 -2.02 5.06 17.67
C ALA A 298 -2.56 5.82 16.45
N VAL A 299 -2.06 5.51 15.25
CA VAL A 299 -2.54 6.12 14.00
C VAL A 299 -4.01 5.78 13.74
N LEU A 300 -4.40 4.51 13.84
CA LEU A 300 -5.80 4.11 13.63
C LEU A 300 -6.73 4.66 14.72
N THR A 301 -6.30 4.63 15.98
CA THR A 301 -7.06 5.16 17.11
C THR A 301 -7.33 6.65 16.92
N TRP A 302 -6.31 7.42 16.54
CA TRP A 302 -6.47 8.83 16.23
C TRP A 302 -7.40 9.06 15.04
N TRP A 303 -7.22 8.33 13.94
CA TRP A 303 -8.05 8.51 12.74
C TRP A 303 -9.54 8.32 13.05
N VAL A 304 -9.90 7.28 13.82
CA VAL A 304 -11.27 7.06 14.27
C VAL A 304 -11.74 8.20 15.18
N ALA A 305 -10.94 8.60 16.17
CA ALA A 305 -11.27 9.68 17.10
C ALA A 305 -11.42 11.05 16.40
N ALA A 306 -10.70 11.27 15.30
CA ALA A 306 -10.80 12.48 14.48
C ALA A 306 -12.05 12.52 13.58
N GLY A 307 -12.96 11.55 13.71
CA GLY A 307 -14.18 11.47 12.89
C GLY A 307 -14.02 10.62 11.62
N ALA A 308 -12.97 9.80 11.54
CA ALA A 308 -12.67 8.95 10.39
C ALA A 308 -12.73 9.72 9.04
N PRO A 309 -12.05 10.88 8.89
CA PRO A 309 -12.15 11.70 7.70
C PRO A 309 -11.68 10.93 6.46
N ALA A 310 -12.44 11.06 5.35
CA ALA A 310 -12.12 10.44 4.07
C ALA A 310 -11.07 11.23 3.27
N ALA A 311 -11.10 12.55 3.39
CA ALA A 311 -10.31 13.48 2.57
C ALA A 311 -9.61 14.53 3.43
N GLY A 312 -8.71 15.27 2.80
CA GLY A 312 -7.82 16.22 3.48
C GLY A 312 -6.52 15.57 3.93
N THR A 313 -5.65 16.38 4.54
CA THR A 313 -4.33 15.95 4.99
C THR A 313 -4.25 15.83 6.51
N LEU A 314 -3.18 15.22 7.03
CA LEU A 314 -2.88 15.24 8.47
C LEU A 314 -2.87 16.67 9.03
N ARG A 315 -2.39 17.66 8.26
CA ARG A 315 -2.40 19.07 8.64
C ARG A 315 -3.82 19.63 8.74
N THR A 316 -4.66 19.44 7.71
CA THR A 316 -6.04 19.98 7.74
C THR A 316 -6.91 19.26 8.77
N ALA A 317 -6.63 17.97 9.02
CA ALA A 317 -7.27 17.18 10.08
C ALA A 317 -6.69 17.46 11.48
N LYS A 318 -5.71 18.38 11.61
CA LYS A 318 -5.08 18.78 12.87
C LYS A 318 -4.49 17.58 13.65
N ALA A 319 -3.82 16.67 12.95
CA ALA A 319 -3.16 15.52 13.56
C ALA A 319 -2.09 15.98 14.58
N PRO A 320 -2.14 15.46 15.83
CA PRO A 320 -1.12 15.72 16.84
C PRO A 320 0.30 15.40 16.33
N ALA A 321 1.31 16.05 16.91
CA ALA A 321 2.70 15.83 16.53
C ALA A 321 3.14 14.38 16.77
N GLU A 322 2.61 13.77 17.85
CA GLU A 322 2.85 12.40 18.26
C GLU A 322 2.34 11.40 17.22
N VAL A 323 1.15 11.64 16.66
CA VAL A 323 0.56 10.80 15.61
C VAL A 323 1.36 10.91 14.31
N ARG A 324 1.80 12.12 13.94
CA ARG A 324 2.67 12.32 12.78
C ARG A 324 4.02 11.62 12.95
N ALA A 325 4.58 11.65 14.16
CA ALA A 325 5.82 10.95 14.47
C ALA A 325 5.64 9.42 14.47
N ALA A 326 4.55 8.91 15.03
CA ALA A 326 4.18 7.50 14.98
C ALA A 326 4.05 7.04 13.53
N PHE A 327 3.32 7.78 12.69
CA PHE A 327 3.21 7.47 11.27
C PHE A 327 4.57 7.43 10.56
N SER A 328 5.46 8.40 10.83
CA SER A 328 6.82 8.38 10.28
C SER A 328 7.58 7.10 10.65
N ARG A 329 7.46 6.64 11.90
CA ARG A 329 8.14 5.40 12.37
C ARG A 329 7.62 4.12 11.72
N ILE A 330 6.36 4.10 11.29
CA ILE A 330 5.74 2.98 10.57
C ILE A 330 6.29 2.83 9.15
N LEU A 331 6.74 3.92 8.53
CA LEU A 331 7.22 3.88 7.15
C LEU A 331 8.54 3.09 7.03
N PRO A 332 8.76 2.41 5.89
CA PRO A 332 10.06 1.82 5.57
C PRO A 332 11.16 2.88 5.65
N GLU A 333 12.34 2.47 6.12
CA GLU A 333 13.48 3.37 6.28
C GLU A 333 13.87 4.06 4.97
N SER A 334 13.85 3.34 3.84
CA SER A 334 14.12 3.93 2.51
C SER A 334 13.14 5.04 2.15
N GLU A 335 11.85 4.86 2.44
CA GLU A 335 10.84 5.88 2.19
C GLU A 335 11.01 7.10 3.10
N ARG A 336 11.33 6.90 4.39
CA ARG A 336 11.65 8.02 5.29
C ARG A 336 12.80 8.86 4.74
N GLN A 337 13.88 8.20 4.34
CA GLN A 337 15.07 8.87 3.80
C GLN A 337 14.75 9.65 2.52
N GLU A 338 13.92 9.10 1.63
CA GLU A 338 13.46 9.79 0.42
C GLU A 338 12.64 11.04 0.73
N ILE A 339 11.69 10.95 1.68
CA ILE A 339 10.86 12.07 2.12
C ILE A 339 11.74 13.18 2.70
N GLU A 340 12.64 12.84 3.62
CA GLU A 340 13.56 13.81 4.21
C GLU A 340 14.49 14.43 3.18
N ALA A 341 15.02 13.65 2.24
CA ALA A 341 15.87 14.15 1.18
C ALA A 341 15.10 15.11 0.26
N HIS A 342 13.83 14.82 -0.03
CA HIS A 342 12.97 15.72 -0.80
C HIS A 342 12.70 17.02 -0.05
N GLN A 343 12.37 16.96 1.24
CA GLN A 343 12.17 18.15 2.07
C GLN A 343 13.44 19.01 2.16
N ARG A 344 14.62 18.39 2.34
CA ARG A 344 15.90 19.10 2.34
C ARG A 344 16.17 19.80 1.00
N ARG A 345 15.86 19.15 -0.13
CA ARG A 345 15.99 19.77 -1.47
C ARG A 345 15.05 20.96 -1.63
N GLN A 346 13.77 20.82 -1.28
CA GLN A 346 12.81 21.92 -1.36
C GLN A 346 13.18 23.09 -0.45
N ALA A 347 13.68 22.82 0.75
CA ALA A 347 14.17 23.86 1.65
C ALA A 347 15.39 24.58 1.06
N ALA A 348 16.34 23.84 0.48
CA ALA A 348 17.51 24.42 -0.18
C ALA A 348 17.16 25.25 -1.43
N GLU A 349 16.24 24.76 -2.27
CA GLU A 349 15.72 25.49 -3.44
C GLU A 349 15.00 26.78 -3.03
N TYR A 350 14.21 26.72 -1.96
CA TYR A 350 13.53 27.89 -1.42
C TYR A 350 14.52 28.90 -0.85
N GLU A 351 15.51 28.48 -0.07
CA GLU A 351 16.55 29.38 0.44
C GLU A 351 17.40 29.97 -0.70
N ALA A 352 17.68 29.20 -1.76
CA ALA A 352 18.35 29.72 -2.95
C ALA A 352 17.50 30.79 -3.66
N THR A 353 16.17 30.63 -3.68
CA THR A 353 15.24 31.64 -4.19
C THR A 353 15.30 32.91 -3.36
N LEU A 354 15.29 32.80 -2.02
CA LEU A 354 15.42 33.93 -1.11
C LEU A 354 16.77 34.64 -1.28
N ALA A 355 17.87 33.89 -1.39
CA ALA A 355 19.21 34.43 -1.62
C ALA A 355 19.30 35.17 -2.97
N SER A 356 18.71 34.61 -4.03
CA SER A 356 18.65 35.24 -5.35
C SER A 356 17.88 36.56 -5.32
N LEU A 357 16.73 36.59 -4.64
CA LEU A 357 15.96 37.83 -4.47
C LEU A 357 16.73 38.88 -3.66
N ARG A 358 17.34 38.50 -2.54
CA ARG A 358 18.18 39.39 -1.71
C ARG A 358 19.35 39.99 -2.50
N ALA A 359 19.89 39.24 -3.46
CA ALA A 359 21.01 39.70 -4.28
C ALA A 359 20.58 40.56 -5.49
N SER A 360 19.40 40.29 -6.07
CA SER A 360 18.98 40.86 -7.36
C SER A 360 17.90 41.94 -7.28
N VAL A 361 17.24 42.08 -6.12
CA VAL A 361 16.17 43.06 -5.91
C VAL A 361 16.57 44.02 -4.78
N PRO A 362 16.74 45.32 -5.06
CA PRO A 362 17.25 46.28 -4.08
C PRO A 362 16.23 46.49 -2.95
N GLY A 363 16.62 46.22 -1.72
CA GLY A 363 15.72 46.28 -0.56
C GLY A 363 16.20 45.37 0.57
N SER A 364 15.32 45.09 1.52
CA SER A 364 15.58 44.13 2.61
C SER A 364 14.46 43.10 2.65
N LEU A 365 14.82 41.81 2.52
CA LEU A 365 13.92 40.66 2.66
C LEU A 365 14.28 39.86 3.91
N ARG A 366 13.35 39.74 4.85
CA ARG A 366 13.55 39.08 6.14
C ARG A 366 12.38 38.17 6.49
N ALA A 367 12.66 37.13 7.29
CA ALA A 367 11.61 36.33 7.90
C ALA A 367 11.11 37.02 9.18
N ILE A 368 9.80 37.06 9.39
CA ILE A 368 9.18 37.60 10.60
C ILE A 368 9.47 36.68 11.78
N VAL A 369 9.24 35.37 11.60
CA VAL A 369 9.58 34.34 12.58
C VAL A 369 10.62 33.39 11.99
N PRO A 370 11.77 33.16 12.65
CA PRO A 370 12.77 32.23 12.17
C PRO A 370 12.20 30.81 11.99
N GLY A 371 12.36 30.25 10.79
CA GLY A 371 11.86 28.92 10.46
C GLY A 371 10.44 28.87 9.91
N GLU A 372 9.71 29.98 9.91
CA GLU A 372 8.39 30.09 9.27
C GLU A 372 8.48 30.76 7.90
N ARG A 373 7.42 30.57 7.10
CA ARG A 373 7.29 31.16 5.75
C ARG A 373 6.49 32.46 5.78
N GLU A 374 6.79 33.31 6.76
CA GLU A 374 6.22 34.65 6.86
C GLU A 374 7.34 35.66 6.65
N LEU A 375 7.22 36.45 5.59
CA LEU A 375 8.25 37.34 5.10
C LEU A 375 7.80 38.80 5.21
N GLU A 376 8.77 39.63 5.57
CA GLU A 376 8.70 41.09 5.47
C GLU A 376 9.67 41.54 4.39
N TYR A 377 9.21 42.46 3.54
CA TYR A 377 10.04 43.15 2.57
C TYR A 377 9.92 44.67 2.71
N THR A 378 11.05 45.38 2.75
CA THR A 378 11.10 46.84 2.63
C THR A 378 11.98 47.27 1.46
N ALA A 379 11.36 48.02 0.54
CA ALA A 379 12.01 48.71 -0.57
C ALA A 379 12.39 50.16 -0.20
N ALA A 380 12.01 50.65 0.98
CA ALA A 380 12.22 52.05 1.37
C ALA A 380 13.72 52.44 1.38
N VAL A 381 14.60 51.49 1.64
CA VAL A 381 16.06 51.66 1.58
C VAL A 381 16.60 51.85 0.16
N ALA A 382 15.89 51.32 -0.85
CA ALA A 382 16.24 51.46 -2.26
C ALA A 382 15.66 52.75 -2.87
N GLY A 383 14.58 53.29 -2.28
CA GLY A 383 13.92 54.50 -2.75
C GLY A 383 13.55 54.42 -4.23
N LYS A 384 13.86 55.46 -5.00
CA LYS A 384 13.53 55.55 -6.43
C LYS A 384 14.24 54.54 -7.34
N ALA A 385 15.23 53.79 -6.83
CA ALA A 385 15.84 52.68 -7.56
C ALA A 385 14.94 51.43 -7.62
N PHE A 386 13.86 51.39 -6.85
CA PHE A 386 12.88 50.31 -6.86
C PHE A 386 11.61 50.75 -7.60
N GLY A 387 11.25 50.07 -8.69
CA GLY A 387 10.05 50.35 -9.47
C GLY A 387 9.21 49.10 -9.74
N ASP A 388 8.31 49.19 -10.73
CA ASP A 388 7.35 48.13 -11.05
C ASP A 388 8.02 46.81 -11.46
N ALA A 389 9.17 46.88 -12.13
CA ALA A 389 9.94 45.72 -12.55
C ALA A 389 10.52 44.94 -11.35
N GLU A 390 11.03 45.65 -10.35
CA GLU A 390 11.54 45.06 -9.11
C GLU A 390 10.39 44.47 -8.28
N LEU A 391 9.27 45.20 -8.17
CA LEU A 391 8.07 44.71 -7.49
C LEU A 391 7.56 43.40 -8.11
N ALA A 392 7.57 43.29 -9.44
CA ALA A 392 7.15 42.07 -10.14
C ALA A 392 8.02 40.86 -9.76
N LYS A 393 9.32 41.04 -9.51
CA LYS A 393 10.22 39.93 -9.10
C LYS A 393 9.84 39.34 -7.74
N LEU A 394 9.20 40.11 -6.86
CA LEU A 394 8.75 39.63 -5.55
C LEU A 394 7.62 38.58 -5.64
N SER A 395 7.00 38.40 -6.81
CA SER A 395 5.99 37.34 -6.99
C SER A 395 6.53 35.94 -6.72
N ALA A 396 7.84 35.72 -6.85
CA ALA A 396 8.51 34.46 -6.56
C ALA A 396 8.33 33.99 -5.09
N VAL A 397 8.06 34.93 -4.18
CA VAL A 397 7.79 34.67 -2.75
C VAL A 397 6.48 35.31 -2.29
N GLY A 398 5.59 35.65 -3.23
CA GLY A 398 4.42 36.47 -2.94
C GLY A 398 3.48 35.85 -1.91
N ARG A 399 3.29 34.53 -1.94
CA ARG A 399 2.46 33.80 -0.95
C ARG A 399 3.00 33.88 0.48
N ASP A 400 4.29 34.11 0.63
CA ASP A 400 4.96 34.13 1.92
C ASP A 400 5.11 35.58 2.43
N LEU A 401 4.79 36.62 1.63
CA LEU A 401 4.84 38.02 2.04
C LEU A 401 3.61 38.44 2.85
N VAL A 402 3.86 38.88 4.08
CA VAL A 402 2.85 39.38 5.03
C VAL A 402 2.98 40.89 5.22
N TRP A 403 4.20 41.42 5.14
CA TRP A 403 4.50 42.85 5.28
C TRP A 403 5.28 43.36 4.08
N LEU A 404 4.79 44.43 3.45
CA LEU A 404 5.43 45.06 2.30
C LEU A 404 5.47 46.58 2.44
N ASP A 405 6.68 47.12 2.53
CA ASP A 405 6.93 48.56 2.55
C ASP A 405 7.54 49.02 1.22
N LEU A 406 6.75 49.74 0.44
CA LEU A 406 7.12 50.36 -0.83
C LEU A 406 7.24 51.88 -0.72
N SER A 407 7.35 52.42 0.51
CA SER A 407 7.40 53.86 0.71
C SER A 407 8.60 54.50 0.00
N ARG A 408 8.38 55.69 -0.56
CA ARG A 408 9.40 56.51 -1.27
C ARG A 408 10.00 55.85 -2.51
N THR A 409 9.35 54.82 -3.05
CA THR A 409 9.81 54.12 -4.27
C THR A 409 9.30 54.78 -5.56
N ALA A 410 9.72 54.23 -6.71
CA ALA A 410 9.25 54.62 -8.04
C ALA A 410 8.09 53.73 -8.55
N VAL A 411 7.45 52.96 -7.67
CA VAL A 411 6.30 52.12 -8.00
C VAL A 411 5.11 52.98 -8.45
N THR A 412 4.40 52.49 -9.47
CA THR A 412 3.23 53.14 -10.07
C THR A 412 1.97 52.26 -9.95
N ASP A 413 0.83 52.80 -10.35
CA ASP A 413 -0.44 52.07 -10.39
C ASP A 413 -0.37 50.77 -11.21
N ALA A 414 0.47 50.75 -12.25
CA ALA A 414 0.66 49.55 -13.07
C ALA A 414 1.34 48.42 -12.27
N GLY A 415 2.34 48.76 -11.45
CA GLY A 415 3.08 47.82 -10.61
C GLY A 415 2.22 47.14 -9.55
N LEU A 416 1.21 47.82 -8.99
CA LEU A 416 0.35 47.24 -7.95
C LEU A 416 -0.44 46.01 -8.39
N LYS A 417 -0.58 45.76 -9.70
CA LYS A 417 -1.15 44.49 -10.20
C LYS A 417 -0.35 43.27 -9.74
N ALA A 418 0.96 43.41 -9.53
CA ALA A 418 1.81 42.33 -9.03
C ALA A 418 1.41 41.87 -7.62
N LEU A 419 0.75 42.72 -6.82
CA LEU A 419 0.31 42.35 -5.47
C LEU A 419 -0.74 41.24 -5.47
N THR A 420 -1.41 40.98 -6.59
CA THR A 420 -2.35 39.83 -6.72
C THR A 420 -1.69 38.48 -6.48
N THR A 421 -0.35 38.38 -6.61
CA THR A 421 0.40 37.17 -6.26
C THR A 421 0.71 37.06 -4.76
N MET A 422 0.26 38.02 -3.95
CA MET A 422 0.54 38.15 -2.51
C MET A 422 -0.74 38.06 -1.67
N PRO A 423 -1.46 36.93 -1.72
CA PRO A 423 -2.79 36.81 -1.09
C PRO A 423 -2.77 36.90 0.44
N ASN A 424 -1.60 36.72 1.07
CA ASN A 424 -1.43 36.74 2.52
C ASN A 424 -0.93 38.09 3.05
N LEU A 425 -0.85 39.11 2.19
CA LEU A 425 -0.37 40.43 2.59
C LEU A 425 -1.32 41.09 3.59
N GLU A 426 -0.81 41.48 4.76
CA GLU A 426 -1.56 42.13 5.84
C GLU A 426 -1.20 43.62 5.99
N HIS A 427 0.04 43.98 5.68
CA HIS A 427 0.55 45.34 5.82
C HIS A 427 1.14 45.82 4.50
N LEU A 428 0.61 46.93 3.97
CA LEU A 428 1.12 47.58 2.76
C LEU A 428 1.36 49.06 3.01
N ASP A 429 2.59 49.50 2.82
CA ASP A 429 2.99 50.92 2.91
C ASP A 429 3.36 51.47 1.53
N LEU A 430 2.61 52.47 1.05
CA LEU A 430 2.80 53.14 -0.24
C LEU A 430 3.17 54.62 -0.08
N ARG A 431 3.63 55.03 1.10
CA ARG A 431 3.83 56.46 1.39
C ARG A 431 4.80 57.13 0.41
N GLU A 432 4.52 58.36 0.01
CA GLU A 432 5.38 59.17 -0.87
C GLU A 432 5.73 58.50 -2.21
N THR A 433 4.76 57.77 -2.78
CA THR A 433 4.83 57.16 -4.11
C THR A 433 3.91 57.90 -5.10
N ALA A 434 4.00 57.55 -6.39
CA ALA A 434 3.16 58.14 -7.44
C ALA A 434 1.77 57.46 -7.56
N ILE A 435 1.36 56.68 -6.56
CA ILE A 435 0.13 55.90 -6.60
C ILE A 435 -1.09 56.80 -6.60
N GLY A 436 -2.06 56.49 -7.47
CA GLY A 436 -3.33 57.18 -7.61
C GLY A 436 -4.53 56.25 -7.41
N ASP A 437 -5.69 56.74 -7.80
CA ASP A 437 -6.98 56.07 -7.58
C ASP A 437 -7.08 54.71 -8.28
N ALA A 438 -6.45 54.57 -9.46
CA ALA A 438 -6.40 53.32 -10.19
C ALA A 438 -5.54 52.26 -9.48
N GLY A 439 -4.44 52.68 -8.84
CA GLY A 439 -3.59 51.80 -8.04
C GLY A 439 -4.31 51.23 -6.83
N VAL A 440 -5.04 52.08 -6.09
CA VAL A 440 -5.83 51.63 -4.94
C VAL A 440 -6.93 50.66 -5.36
N ALA A 441 -7.54 50.86 -6.55
CA ALA A 441 -8.52 49.93 -7.08
C ALA A 441 -7.93 48.52 -7.35
N ALA A 442 -6.65 48.42 -7.67
CA ALA A 442 -5.96 47.14 -7.90
C ALA A 442 -5.78 46.31 -6.62
N LEU A 443 -5.93 46.91 -5.43
CA LEU A 443 -5.77 46.23 -4.14
C LEU A 443 -7.00 45.38 -3.74
N ALA A 444 -8.12 45.48 -4.47
CA ALA A 444 -9.37 44.79 -4.14
C ALA A 444 -9.25 43.27 -3.88
N PRO A 445 -8.38 42.51 -4.57
CA PRO A 445 -8.22 41.07 -4.31
C PRO A 445 -7.53 40.72 -2.99
N LEU A 446 -6.90 41.68 -2.30
CA LEU A 446 -6.12 41.43 -1.08
C LEU A 446 -7.01 41.32 0.16
N ALA A 447 -7.73 40.20 0.28
CA ALA A 447 -8.68 39.95 1.37
C ALA A 447 -8.05 39.98 2.78
N ASN A 448 -6.75 39.72 2.89
CA ASN A 448 -6.02 39.70 4.14
C ASN A 448 -5.41 41.05 4.53
N LEU A 449 -5.45 42.07 3.67
CA LEU A 449 -4.84 43.37 3.94
C LEU A 449 -5.56 44.05 5.12
N ARG A 450 -4.81 44.41 6.17
CA ARG A 450 -5.33 45.05 7.40
C ARG A 450 -4.92 46.51 7.52
N THR A 451 -3.70 46.84 7.11
CA THR A 451 -3.14 48.19 7.22
C THR A 451 -2.66 48.68 5.85
N LEU A 452 -3.10 49.88 5.47
CA LEU A 452 -2.76 50.51 4.20
C LEU A 452 -2.22 51.95 4.43
N GLY A 453 -0.96 52.18 4.11
CA GLY A 453 -0.34 53.50 4.16
C GLY A 453 -0.41 54.21 2.80
N LEU A 454 -1.14 55.33 2.70
CA LEU A 454 -1.26 56.14 1.48
C LEU A 454 -0.71 57.56 1.65
N TYR A 455 -0.02 57.86 2.75
CA TYR A 455 0.41 59.22 3.03
C TYR A 455 1.28 59.81 1.91
N GLY A 456 0.97 61.02 1.45
CA GLY A 456 1.74 61.70 0.40
C GLY A 456 1.61 61.09 -1.01
N THR A 457 0.54 60.33 -1.29
CA THR A 457 0.24 59.78 -2.62
C THR A 457 -0.70 60.67 -3.43
N ALA A 458 -0.94 60.34 -4.70
CA ALA A 458 -1.82 61.09 -5.60
C ALA A 458 -3.31 60.70 -5.50
N VAL A 459 -3.67 59.81 -4.56
CA VAL A 459 -5.05 59.36 -4.31
C VAL A 459 -5.96 60.54 -3.99
N SER A 460 -7.14 60.56 -4.60
CA SER A 460 -8.14 61.62 -4.51
C SER A 460 -9.49 61.10 -3.99
N ASP A 461 -10.49 61.98 -3.91
CA ASP A 461 -11.86 61.59 -3.60
C ASP A 461 -12.43 60.54 -4.58
N GLU A 462 -11.89 60.44 -5.81
CA GLU A 462 -12.30 59.42 -6.79
C GLU A 462 -11.86 58.00 -6.39
N GLY A 463 -10.80 57.87 -5.57
CA GLY A 463 -10.32 56.59 -5.06
C GLY A 463 -11.06 56.08 -3.82
N VAL A 464 -11.84 56.95 -3.16
CA VAL A 464 -12.59 56.62 -1.93
C VAL A 464 -13.49 55.38 -2.09
N PRO A 465 -14.28 55.21 -3.18
CA PRO A 465 -15.09 54.01 -3.38
C PRO A 465 -14.27 52.72 -3.48
N SER A 466 -13.03 52.80 -3.95
CA SER A 466 -12.12 51.65 -3.97
C SER A 466 -11.63 51.28 -2.57
N ILE A 467 -11.27 52.27 -1.75
CA ILE A 467 -10.89 52.05 -0.34
C ILE A 467 -12.07 51.44 0.44
N GLN A 468 -13.30 51.89 0.21
CA GLN A 468 -14.49 51.34 0.86
C GLN A 468 -14.66 49.83 0.63
N ARG A 469 -14.34 49.36 -0.59
CA ARG A 469 -14.44 47.95 -1.00
C ARG A 469 -13.33 47.05 -0.43
N LEU A 470 -12.26 47.62 0.15
CA LEU A 470 -11.22 46.86 0.83
C LEU A 470 -11.72 46.39 2.20
N ALA A 471 -12.57 45.36 2.21
CA ALA A 471 -13.28 44.87 3.40
C ALA A 471 -12.33 44.42 4.53
N GLY A 472 -11.13 43.93 4.19
CA GLY A 472 -10.14 43.52 5.17
C GLY A 472 -9.43 44.68 5.89
N VAL A 473 -9.38 45.87 5.27
CA VAL A 473 -8.56 46.99 5.78
C VAL A 473 -9.26 47.62 6.96
N THR A 474 -8.54 47.71 8.08
CA THR A 474 -9.01 48.28 9.36
C THR A 474 -8.30 49.57 9.70
N ARG A 475 -7.16 49.86 9.07
CA ARG A 475 -6.40 51.09 9.27
C ARG A 475 -5.90 51.64 7.95
N VAL A 476 -6.21 52.90 7.67
CA VAL A 476 -5.73 53.62 6.47
C VAL A 476 -5.14 54.97 6.86
N TYR A 477 -4.00 55.31 6.27
CA TYR A 477 -3.34 56.61 6.45
C TYR A 477 -3.45 57.42 5.16
N VAL A 478 -4.21 58.52 5.17
CA VAL A 478 -4.52 59.31 3.97
C VAL A 478 -3.94 60.73 4.02
N GLY A 479 -3.09 61.02 5.00
CA GLY A 479 -2.45 62.34 5.13
C GLY A 479 -1.64 62.76 3.92
N GLY A 480 -1.65 64.04 3.57
CA GLY A 480 -0.92 64.55 2.41
C GLY A 480 -1.36 63.96 1.06
N THR A 481 -2.50 63.25 1.00
CA THR A 481 -3.15 62.87 -0.26
C THR A 481 -4.04 64.00 -0.77
N ARG A 482 -4.74 63.78 -1.89
CA ARG A 482 -5.77 64.67 -2.43
C ARG A 482 -7.18 64.29 -1.95
N VAL A 483 -7.30 63.35 -1.01
CA VAL A 483 -8.59 63.04 -0.36
C VAL A 483 -8.98 64.22 0.51
N THR A 484 -10.12 64.83 0.21
CA THR A 484 -10.61 65.99 0.95
C THR A 484 -11.34 65.56 2.23
N GLU A 485 -11.68 66.52 3.09
CA GLU A 485 -12.56 66.27 4.24
C GLU A 485 -13.89 65.61 3.83
N ARG A 486 -14.39 65.89 2.62
CA ARG A 486 -15.58 65.24 2.08
C ARG A 486 -15.34 63.76 1.84
N GLY A 487 -14.20 63.39 1.24
CA GLY A 487 -13.82 61.99 1.04
C GLY A 487 -13.61 61.24 2.35
N ILE A 488 -12.95 61.87 3.33
CA ILE A 488 -12.77 61.30 4.68
C ILE A 488 -14.13 61.09 5.37
N ALA A 489 -15.03 62.07 5.30
CA ALA A 489 -16.38 61.94 5.86
C ALA A 489 -17.18 60.80 5.19
N ALA A 490 -17.05 60.64 3.87
CA ALA A 490 -17.66 59.54 3.13
C ALA A 490 -17.09 58.17 3.55
N LEU A 491 -15.77 58.06 3.77
CA LEU A 491 -15.14 56.84 4.29
C LEU A 491 -15.64 56.50 5.70
N ARG A 492 -15.68 57.46 6.63
CA ARG A 492 -16.18 57.25 8.01
C ARG A 492 -17.64 56.81 8.04
N THR A 493 -18.44 57.35 7.13
CA THR A 493 -19.87 57.02 7.01
C THR A 493 -20.06 55.60 6.49
N ALA A 494 -19.31 55.21 5.46
CA ALA A 494 -19.43 53.90 4.82
C ALA A 494 -18.78 52.77 5.64
N ARG A 495 -17.68 53.05 6.35
CA ARG A 495 -16.87 52.05 7.08
C ARG A 495 -16.60 52.53 8.50
N LYS A 496 -17.52 52.24 9.42
CA LYS A 496 -17.41 52.61 10.85
C LYS A 496 -16.29 51.85 11.59
N ASP A 497 -15.88 50.72 11.04
CA ASP A 497 -14.80 49.85 11.52
C ASP A 497 -13.41 50.33 11.09
N LEU A 498 -13.33 51.21 10.08
CA LEU A 498 -12.09 51.69 9.51
C LEU A 498 -11.52 52.86 10.31
N ARG A 499 -10.32 52.68 10.87
CA ARG A 499 -9.53 53.75 11.50
C ARG A 499 -8.81 54.55 10.43
N ILE A 500 -9.20 55.81 10.27
CA ILE A 500 -8.63 56.74 9.31
C ILE A 500 -7.71 57.71 10.04
N ALA A 501 -6.42 57.67 9.71
CA ALA A 501 -5.43 58.62 10.20
C ALA A 501 -5.13 59.67 9.10
N PRO A 502 -5.12 60.97 9.45
CA PRO A 502 -4.75 62.05 8.54
C PRO A 502 -3.24 62.15 8.35
#